data_AF-A0A497N3Y2-F1
#
_entry.id   AF-A0A497N3Y2-F1
#
_cell.length_a   1.000
_cell.length_b   1.000
_cell.length_c   1.000
_cell.angle_alpha   90.00
_cell.angle_beta   90.00
_cell.angle_gamma   90.00
#
_symmetry.space_group_name_H-M   'P 1'
#
loop_
_entity.id
_entity.type
_entity.pdbx_description
1 polymer ?
#
loop_
_entity_poly.entity_id
_entity_poly.type
_entity_poly.pdbx_seq_one_letter_code
_entity_poly.pdbx_strand_id
1 'polypeptide(L)'
;MTWRECRRVLLAIGVISTIILGGFLLDLTSKSRVVLRVFNAGSLTLPLERVKARFERDFSIYRPPGSLIPHRVEVSLEPAGSVACIRKIIDVGRRADVLAVADYSLIKSMMVPNYTTWYLMFARNRMVIAYTNNSKYADEINGDNWYQILNRTGVRWGFSNPNLDPCGYRALMVIQL
;
A
#
# COMPACT_ATOMS: atom_id res chain seq x y z
N MET A 1 -65.70 -13.77 8.75
CA MET A 1 -64.28 -14.21 8.73
C MET A 1 -64.17 -15.45 9.61
N THR A 2 -63.88 -16.60 9.00
CA THR A 2 -63.85 -17.87 9.75
C THR A 2 -62.56 -17.97 10.57
N TRP A 3 -62.58 -18.65 11.72
CA TRP A 3 -61.40 -18.84 12.58
C TRP A 3 -60.18 -19.41 11.81
N ARG A 4 -60.45 -20.20 10.77
CA ARG A 4 -59.44 -20.73 9.84
C ARG A 4 -58.78 -19.65 8.98
N GLU A 5 -59.50 -18.61 8.56
CA GLU A 5 -58.96 -17.47 7.81
C GLU A 5 -58.12 -16.57 8.71
N CYS A 6 -58.59 -16.24 9.92
CA CYS A 6 -57.79 -15.49 10.91
C CYS A 6 -56.46 -16.19 11.22
N ARG A 7 -56.47 -17.53 11.39
CA ARG A 7 -55.25 -18.30 11.65
C ARG A 7 -54.26 -18.26 10.48
N ARG A 8 -54.74 -18.30 9.24
CA ARG A 8 -53.88 -18.19 8.03
C ARG A 8 -53.27 -16.81 7.91
N VAL A 9 -54.03 -15.75 8.17
CA VAL A 9 -53.54 -14.35 8.14
C VAL A 9 -52.48 -14.12 9.22
N LEU A 10 -52.72 -14.59 10.45
CA LEU A 10 -51.74 -14.48 11.54
C LEU A 10 -50.44 -15.25 11.25
N LEU A 11 -50.53 -16.45 10.67
CA LEU A 11 -49.35 -17.22 10.26
C LEU A 11 -48.59 -16.50 9.13
N ALA A 12 -49.28 -15.93 8.15
CA ALA A 12 -48.64 -15.17 7.08
C ALA A 12 -47.91 -13.93 7.60
N ILE A 13 -48.51 -13.17 8.54
CA ILE A 13 -47.88 -12.02 9.18
C ILE A 13 -46.65 -12.45 9.99
N GLY A 14 -46.71 -13.57 10.70
CA GLY A 14 -45.57 -14.13 11.44
C GLY A 14 -44.40 -14.53 10.52
N VAL A 15 -44.70 -15.13 9.37
CA VAL A 15 -43.68 -15.49 8.36
C VAL A 15 -43.08 -14.24 7.71
N ILE A 16 -43.89 -13.24 7.37
CA ILE A 16 -43.40 -12.00 6.76
C ILE A 16 -42.53 -11.21 7.76
N SER A 17 -42.94 -11.12 9.03
CA SER A 17 -42.16 -10.41 10.05
C SER A 17 -40.84 -11.11 10.37
N THR A 18 -40.78 -12.44 10.35
CA THR A 18 -39.51 -13.18 10.51
C THR A 18 -38.58 -13.02 9.30
N ILE A 19 -39.10 -12.95 8.08
CA ILE A 19 -38.29 -12.67 6.88
C ILE A 19 -37.71 -11.24 6.93
N ILE A 20 -38.52 -10.25 7.30
CA ILE A 20 -38.09 -8.85 7.41
C ILE A 20 -37.04 -8.70 8.51
N LEU A 21 -37.28 -9.29 9.69
CA LEU A 21 -36.34 -9.24 10.81
C LEU A 21 -35.03 -9.98 10.48
N GLY A 22 -35.11 -11.13 9.80
CA GLY A 22 -33.96 -11.88 9.32
C GLY A 22 -33.14 -11.10 8.29
N GLY A 23 -33.79 -10.44 7.32
CA GLY A 23 -33.13 -9.58 6.34
C GLY A 23 -32.44 -8.38 6.97
N PHE A 24 -33.09 -7.72 7.94
CA PHE A 24 -32.52 -6.60 8.67
C PHE A 24 -31.33 -7.01 9.56
N LEU A 25 -31.42 -8.16 10.25
CA LEU A 25 -30.29 -8.74 10.98
C LEU A 25 -29.13 -9.11 10.06
N LEU A 26 -29.41 -9.68 8.88
CA LEU A 26 -28.38 -10.00 7.89
C LEU A 26 -27.66 -8.75 7.37
N ASP A 27 -28.40 -7.67 7.09
CA ASP A 27 -27.82 -6.41 6.64
C ASP A 27 -26.99 -5.72 7.75
N LEU A 28 -27.43 -5.80 9.01
CA LEU A 28 -26.63 -5.40 10.17
C LEU A 28 -25.33 -6.22 10.34
N THR A 29 -25.32 -7.48 9.89
CA THR A 29 -24.11 -8.33 9.89
C THR A 29 -23.27 -8.19 8.62
N SER A 30 -23.75 -7.47 7.60
CA SER A 30 -22.98 -7.13 6.41
C SER A 30 -21.85 -6.19 6.82
N LYS A 31 -20.66 -6.77 7.11
CA LYS A 31 -19.48 -6.03 7.56
C LYS A 31 -19.12 -4.96 6.54
N SER A 32 -19.47 -3.72 6.85
CA SER A 32 -19.03 -2.54 6.11
C SER A 32 -17.49 -2.49 6.12
N ARG A 33 -16.90 -2.11 4.99
CA ARG A 33 -15.44 -2.12 4.80
C ARG A 33 -14.91 -0.70 4.65
N VAL A 34 -13.82 -0.40 5.34
CA VAL A 34 -13.03 0.82 5.16
C VAL A 34 -11.74 0.45 4.47
N VAL A 35 -11.49 0.99 3.28
CA VAL A 35 -10.27 0.73 2.51
C VAL A 35 -9.29 1.88 2.70
N LEU A 36 -8.15 1.62 3.34
CA LEU A 36 -7.03 2.55 3.48
C LEU A 36 -6.08 2.38 2.29
N ARG A 37 -6.01 3.35 1.39
CA ARG A 37 -5.14 3.30 0.21
C ARG A 37 -3.76 3.87 0.53
N VAL A 38 -2.74 3.08 0.27
CA VAL A 38 -1.34 3.43 0.55
C VAL A 38 -0.55 3.36 -0.74
N PHE A 39 -0.03 4.49 -1.19
CA PHE A 39 0.98 4.52 -2.25
C PHE A 39 2.35 4.43 -1.60
N ASN A 40 3.16 3.46 -2.02
CA ASN A 40 4.46 3.24 -1.39
C ASN A 40 5.59 3.02 -2.39
N ALA A 41 6.80 3.40 -1.99
CA ALA A 41 8.01 3.02 -2.68
C ALA A 41 8.12 1.49 -2.75
N GLY A 42 8.57 0.96 -3.89
CA GLY A 42 8.75 -0.48 -4.08
C GLY A 42 9.63 -1.14 -3.00
N SER A 43 10.68 -0.44 -2.54
CA SER A 43 11.57 -0.90 -1.46
C SER A 43 10.91 -1.03 -0.09
N LEU A 44 9.72 -0.44 0.11
CA LEU A 44 8.95 -0.51 1.36
C LEU A 44 7.88 -1.60 1.37
N THR A 45 7.70 -2.34 0.26
CA THR A 45 6.61 -3.31 0.10
C THR A 45 6.62 -4.36 1.21
N LEU A 46 7.74 -5.08 1.40
CA LEU A 46 7.81 -6.14 2.40
C LEU A 46 7.62 -5.64 3.84
N PRO A 47 8.27 -4.55 4.30
CA PRO A 47 7.95 -3.96 5.61
C PRO A 47 6.48 -3.55 5.76
N LEU A 48 5.91 -2.91 4.74
CA LEU A 48 4.52 -2.43 4.79
C LEU A 48 3.49 -3.56 4.72
N GLU A 49 3.78 -4.68 4.07
CA GLU A 49 2.92 -5.87 4.12
C GLU A 49 2.80 -6.41 5.54
N ARG A 50 3.92 -6.43 6.30
CA ARG A 50 3.91 -6.83 7.72
C ARG A 50 3.09 -5.86 8.57
N VAL A 51 3.25 -4.55 8.32
CA VAL A 51 2.48 -3.50 8.99
C VAL A 51 0.99 -3.62 8.64
N LYS A 52 0.63 -3.79 7.36
CA LYS A 52 -0.74 -4.06 6.90
C LYS A 52 -1.35 -5.23 7.65
N ALA A 53 -0.67 -6.38 7.66
CA ALA A 53 -1.20 -7.59 8.30
C ALA A 53 -1.43 -7.39 9.80
N ARG A 54 -0.57 -6.63 10.47
CA ARG A 54 -0.75 -6.27 11.88
C ARG A 54 -1.92 -5.29 12.07
N PHE A 55 -1.97 -4.24 11.25
CA PHE A 55 -2.99 -3.21 11.32
C PHE A 55 -4.40 -3.77 11.08
N GLU A 56 -4.59 -4.60 10.05
CA GLU A 56 -5.89 -5.23 9.76
C GLU A 56 -6.34 -6.19 10.86
N ARG A 57 -5.40 -6.83 11.57
CA ARG A 57 -5.70 -7.67 12.73
C ARG A 57 -6.16 -6.82 13.92
N ASP A 58 -5.39 -5.78 14.23
CA ASP A 58 -5.65 -4.89 15.37
C ASP A 58 -6.96 -4.09 15.16
N PHE A 59 -7.31 -3.78 13.91
CA PHE A 59 -8.54 -3.07 13.51
C PHE A 59 -9.58 -3.99 12.84
N SER A 60 -9.63 -5.27 13.25
CA SER A 60 -10.60 -6.25 12.72
C SER A 60 -12.06 -5.91 13.05
N ILE A 61 -12.28 -5.14 14.13
CA ILE A 61 -13.56 -4.54 14.54
C ILE A 61 -13.29 -3.07 14.85
N TYR A 62 -13.35 -2.23 13.82
CA TYR A 62 -13.15 -0.79 13.96
C TYR A 62 -14.50 -0.08 13.94
N ARG A 63 -14.75 0.84 14.89
CA ARG A 63 -15.97 1.67 14.89
C ARG A 63 -15.59 3.12 14.59
N PRO A 64 -15.81 3.62 13.37
CA PRO A 64 -15.61 5.03 13.05
C PRO A 64 -16.46 5.91 13.97
N PRO A 65 -15.98 7.11 14.35
CA PRO A 65 -16.78 8.08 15.08
C PRO A 65 -18.13 8.33 14.40
N GLY A 66 -19.23 8.27 15.17
CA GLY A 66 -20.59 8.45 14.66
C GLY A 66 -21.19 7.20 13.98
N SER A 67 -20.46 6.10 13.83
CA SER A 67 -21.01 4.85 13.29
C SER A 67 -21.45 3.89 14.41
N LEU A 68 -22.65 3.34 14.30
CA LEU A 68 -23.17 2.32 15.22
C LEU A 68 -22.67 0.90 14.88
N ILE A 69 -22.24 0.70 13.64
CA ILE A 69 -21.89 -0.60 13.06
C ILE A 69 -20.36 -0.75 13.05
N PRO A 70 -19.80 -1.92 13.38
CA PRO A 70 -18.38 -2.19 13.24
C PRO A 70 -17.99 -2.38 11.77
N HIS A 71 -16.87 -1.78 11.39
CA HIS A 71 -16.24 -1.90 10.09
C HIS A 71 -15.00 -2.77 10.17
N ARG A 72 -14.72 -3.48 9.08
CA ARG A 72 -13.42 -4.12 8.86
C ARG A 72 -12.52 -3.14 8.11
N VAL A 73 -11.31 -2.94 8.60
CA VAL A 73 -10.30 -2.17 7.87
C VAL A 73 -9.54 -3.08 6.90
N GLU A 74 -9.38 -2.60 5.68
CA GLU A 74 -8.60 -3.24 4.62
C GLU A 74 -7.56 -2.24 4.11
N VAL A 75 -6.28 -2.61 4.09
CA VAL A 75 -5.19 -1.76 3.62
C VAL A 75 -4.82 -2.16 2.19
N SER A 76 -4.94 -1.25 1.24
CA SER A 76 -4.56 -1.48 -0.15
C SER A 76 -3.19 -0.84 -0.41
N LEU A 77 -2.15 -1.68 -0.56
CA LEU A 77 -0.79 -1.22 -0.90
C LEU A 77 -0.64 -1.17 -2.41
N GLU A 78 -0.11 -0.06 -2.94
CA GLU A 78 0.23 0.10 -4.35
C GLU A 78 1.70 0.51 -4.51
N PRO A 79 2.60 -0.47 -4.68
CA PRO A 79 4.02 -0.20 -4.83
C PRO A 79 4.34 0.41 -6.20
N ALA A 80 5.20 1.43 -6.23
CA ALA A 80 5.85 1.94 -7.43
C ALA A 80 7.15 2.70 -7.08
N GLY A 81 7.85 3.25 -8.09
CA GLY A 81 8.90 4.24 -7.83
C GLY A 81 8.32 5.48 -7.14
N SER A 82 9.07 6.10 -6.21
CA SER A 82 8.51 7.18 -5.38
C SER A 82 8.02 8.39 -6.17
N VAL A 83 8.73 8.76 -7.24
CA VAL A 83 8.29 9.86 -8.13
C VAL A 83 6.99 9.46 -8.83
N ALA A 84 6.87 8.21 -9.27
CA ALA A 84 5.62 7.70 -9.86
C ALA A 84 4.46 7.70 -8.85
N CYS A 85 4.68 7.32 -7.59
CA CYS A 85 3.68 7.40 -6.52
C CYS A 85 3.19 8.84 -6.31
N ILE A 86 4.08 9.82 -6.30
CA ILE A 86 3.71 11.24 -6.17
C ILE A 86 2.92 11.70 -7.39
N ARG A 87 3.38 11.38 -8.60
CA ARG A 87 2.70 11.74 -9.86
C ARG A 87 1.29 11.17 -9.99
N LYS A 88 1.02 9.98 -9.43
CA LYS A 88 -0.35 9.47 -9.31
C LYS A 88 -1.28 10.46 -8.60
N ILE A 89 -0.77 11.21 -7.60
CA ILE A 89 -1.55 12.17 -6.83
C ILE A 89 -1.60 13.52 -7.56
N ILE A 90 -0.44 14.06 -7.92
CA ILE A 90 -0.35 15.45 -8.40
C ILE A 90 -0.82 15.62 -9.85
N ASP A 91 -0.47 14.66 -10.72
CA ASP A 91 -0.75 14.77 -12.17
C ASP A 91 -2.06 14.05 -12.53
N VAL A 92 -2.28 12.85 -11.96
CA VAL A 92 -3.46 12.01 -12.29
C VAL A 92 -4.64 12.27 -11.35
N GLY A 93 -4.43 12.92 -10.21
CA GLY A 93 -5.49 13.23 -9.24
C GLY A 93 -5.97 12.02 -8.43
N ARG A 94 -5.21 10.92 -8.37
CA ARG A 94 -5.56 9.76 -7.54
C ARG A 94 -5.40 10.09 -6.06
N ARG A 95 -6.33 9.59 -5.24
CA ARG A 95 -6.31 9.80 -3.79
C ARG A 95 -5.68 8.61 -3.06
N ALA A 96 -4.76 8.90 -2.16
CA ALA A 96 -4.18 7.98 -1.20
C ALA A 96 -4.32 8.56 0.21
N ASP A 97 -4.55 7.70 1.19
CA ASP A 97 -4.62 8.07 2.61
C ASP A 97 -3.21 8.17 3.21
N VAL A 98 -2.28 7.37 2.70
CA VAL A 98 -0.87 7.38 3.10
C VAL A 98 0.02 7.35 1.86
N LEU A 99 1.05 8.20 1.85
CA LEU A 99 2.14 8.15 0.89
C LEU A 99 3.45 7.85 1.63
N ALA A 100 4.14 6.80 1.22
CA ALA A 100 5.45 6.43 1.77
C ALA A 100 6.51 6.38 0.67
N VAL A 101 7.49 7.28 0.70
CA VAL A 101 8.52 7.41 -0.35
C VAL A 101 9.90 6.98 0.14
N ALA A 102 10.76 6.55 -0.79
CA ALA A 102 12.16 6.22 -0.51
C ALA A 102 13.09 7.45 -0.46
N ASP A 103 12.56 8.63 -0.81
CA ASP A 103 13.25 9.91 -0.71
C ASP A 103 12.31 10.97 -0.15
N TYR A 104 12.55 11.37 1.10
CA TYR A 104 11.71 12.35 1.79
C TYR A 104 11.75 13.73 1.13
N SER A 105 12.84 14.07 0.44
CA SER A 105 13.00 15.39 -0.19
C SER A 105 11.95 15.65 -1.26
N LEU A 106 11.45 14.58 -1.89
CA LEU A 106 10.39 14.65 -2.90
C LEU A 106 9.06 15.18 -2.34
N ILE A 107 8.76 14.91 -1.07
CA ILE A 107 7.52 15.43 -0.46
C ILE A 107 7.59 16.95 -0.38
N LYS A 108 8.73 17.47 0.12
CA LYS A 108 8.95 18.91 0.25
C LYS A 108 8.94 19.60 -1.12
N SER A 109 9.55 19.01 -2.14
CA SER A 109 9.70 19.66 -3.46
C SER A 109 8.47 19.54 -4.35
N MET A 110 7.68 18.46 -4.24
CA MET A 110 6.60 18.17 -5.19
C MET A 110 5.19 18.28 -4.58
N MET A 111 5.05 18.17 -3.26
CA MET A 111 3.72 18.07 -2.62
C MET A 111 3.39 19.22 -1.68
N VAL A 112 4.39 19.79 -1.01
CA VAL A 112 4.17 20.94 -0.12
C VAL A 112 4.05 22.23 -0.94
N PRO A 113 3.09 23.13 -0.64
CA PRO A 113 2.03 23.01 0.37
C PRO A 113 0.71 22.42 -0.16
N ASN A 114 0.62 22.19 -1.47
CA ASN A 114 -0.66 21.99 -2.17
C ASN A 114 -1.35 20.66 -1.85
N TYR A 115 -0.59 19.61 -1.55
CA TYR A 115 -1.10 18.24 -1.34
C TYR A 115 -0.81 17.71 0.06
N THR A 116 0.13 18.31 0.79
CA THR A 116 0.37 18.02 2.21
C THR A 116 1.00 19.23 2.90
N THR A 117 0.76 19.36 4.20
CA THR A 117 1.37 20.38 5.07
C THR A 117 2.51 19.83 5.93
N TRP A 118 2.68 18.51 5.97
CA TRP A 118 3.68 17.86 6.83
C TRP A 118 4.22 16.56 6.23
N TYR A 119 5.37 16.14 6.73
CA TYR A 119 5.96 14.82 6.50
C TYR A 119 6.90 14.45 7.65
N LEU A 120 7.21 13.16 7.79
CA LEU A 120 8.16 12.66 8.78
C LEU A 120 9.15 11.69 8.14
N MET A 121 10.36 11.64 8.70
CA MET A 121 11.39 10.69 8.32
C MET A 121 11.37 9.51 9.30
N PHE A 122 11.19 8.29 8.80
CA PHE A 122 11.04 7.10 9.65
C PHE A 122 12.07 5.98 9.38
N ALA A 123 12.77 6.03 8.24
CA ALA A 123 13.70 4.99 7.83
C ALA A 123 14.87 5.55 7.01
N ARG A 124 15.94 4.77 6.94
CA ARG A 124 17.15 5.02 6.14
C ARG A 124 17.59 3.74 5.45
N ASN A 125 18.36 3.86 4.37
CA ASN A 125 18.87 2.72 3.61
C ASN A 125 20.30 3.01 3.11
N ARG A 126 20.94 2.02 2.49
CA ARG A 126 22.27 2.14 1.86
C ARG A 126 22.23 1.56 0.46
N MET A 127 22.94 2.18 -0.48
CA MET A 127 23.15 1.62 -1.80
C MET A 127 24.20 0.51 -1.71
N VAL A 128 23.96 -0.58 -2.43
CA VAL A 128 24.87 -1.72 -2.55
C VAL A 128 24.81 -2.24 -3.99
N ILE A 129 25.83 -2.99 -4.40
CA ILE A 129 25.80 -3.78 -5.63
C ILE A 129 25.38 -5.19 -5.25
N ALA A 130 24.17 -5.57 -5.64
CA ALA A 130 23.68 -6.93 -5.46
C ALA A 130 24.14 -7.82 -6.62
N TYR A 131 24.63 -9.01 -6.31
CA TYR A 131 25.04 -10.02 -7.28
C TYR A 131 24.78 -11.43 -6.71
N THR A 132 24.95 -12.44 -7.56
CA THR A 132 24.79 -13.85 -7.21
C THR A 132 26.03 -14.64 -7.61
N ASN A 133 26.14 -15.90 -7.18
CA ASN A 133 27.23 -16.80 -7.57
C ASN A 133 27.31 -17.05 -9.09
N ASN A 134 26.24 -16.77 -9.83
CA ASN A 134 26.20 -16.89 -11.30
C ASN A 134 26.65 -15.60 -12.01
N SER A 135 26.98 -14.55 -11.25
CA SER A 135 27.42 -13.27 -11.82
C SER A 135 28.87 -13.37 -12.26
N LYS A 136 29.20 -12.76 -13.40
CA LYS A 136 30.59 -12.72 -13.87
C LYS A 136 31.46 -12.03 -12.83
N TYR A 137 32.60 -12.65 -12.51
CA TYR A 137 33.59 -12.12 -11.57
C TYR A 137 33.05 -11.97 -10.13
N ALA A 138 32.06 -12.77 -9.72
CA ALA A 138 31.49 -12.75 -8.38
C ALA A 138 32.51 -13.03 -7.27
N ASP A 139 33.55 -13.82 -7.55
CA ASP A 139 34.62 -14.13 -6.60
C ASP A 139 35.74 -13.08 -6.59
N GLU A 140 35.75 -12.15 -7.55
CA GLU A 140 36.76 -11.08 -7.66
C GLU A 140 36.24 -9.74 -7.11
N ILE A 141 34.93 -9.48 -7.21
CA ILE A 141 34.34 -8.19 -6.85
C ILE A 141 34.42 -7.92 -5.34
N ASN A 142 34.83 -6.71 -4.97
CA ASN A 142 34.93 -6.24 -3.60
C ASN A 142 34.73 -4.71 -3.49
N GLY A 143 34.87 -4.17 -2.28
CA GLY A 143 34.65 -2.76 -1.99
C GLY A 143 35.58 -1.79 -2.74
N ASP A 144 36.73 -2.26 -3.20
CA ASP A 144 37.78 -1.43 -3.80
C ASP A 144 37.82 -1.51 -5.33
N ASN A 145 37.29 -2.58 -5.93
CA ASN A 145 37.43 -2.85 -7.36
C ASN A 145 36.10 -2.92 -8.13
N TRP A 146 34.95 -2.75 -7.47
CA TRP A 146 33.64 -2.98 -8.08
C TRP A 146 33.42 -2.21 -9.39
N TYR A 147 33.85 -0.95 -9.46
CA TYR A 147 33.70 -0.11 -10.66
C TYR A 147 34.54 -0.62 -11.83
N GLN A 148 35.70 -1.23 -11.55
CA GLN A 148 36.54 -1.86 -12.55
C GLN A 148 35.85 -3.11 -13.10
N ILE A 149 35.24 -3.92 -12.22
CA ILE A 149 34.46 -5.10 -12.62
C ILE A 149 33.28 -4.68 -13.50
N LEU A 150 32.52 -3.66 -13.10
CA LEU A 150 31.39 -3.15 -13.89
C LEU A 150 31.78 -2.62 -15.27
N ASN A 151 33.02 -2.15 -15.43
CA ASN A 151 33.56 -1.63 -16.70
C ASN A 151 34.16 -2.73 -17.61
N ARG A 152 34.23 -3.99 -17.16
CA ARG A 152 34.79 -5.07 -17.99
C ARG A 152 33.85 -5.42 -19.15
N THR A 153 34.46 -5.69 -20.32
CA THR A 153 33.74 -6.15 -21.50
C THR A 153 32.90 -7.41 -21.19
N GLY A 154 31.62 -7.35 -21.53
CA GLY A 154 30.69 -8.46 -21.33
C GLY A 154 30.12 -8.57 -19.91
N VAL A 155 30.45 -7.66 -18.98
CA VAL A 155 29.71 -7.49 -17.72
C VAL A 155 28.47 -6.64 -18.00
N ARG A 156 27.33 -7.08 -17.47
CA ARG A 156 26.05 -6.37 -17.58
C ARG A 156 25.53 -6.11 -16.18
N TRP A 157 25.15 -4.86 -15.93
CA TRP A 157 24.51 -4.42 -14.70
C TRP A 157 23.25 -3.63 -15.03
N GLY A 158 22.38 -3.45 -14.04
CA GLY A 158 21.10 -2.79 -14.21
C GLY A 158 20.74 -1.93 -13.01
N PHE A 159 19.94 -0.91 -13.27
CA PHE A 159 19.40 0.01 -12.28
C PHE A 159 17.98 0.40 -12.71
N SER A 160 17.16 0.90 -11.79
CA SER A 160 15.78 1.31 -12.10
C SER A 160 15.73 2.63 -12.86
N ASN A 161 14.58 2.95 -13.45
CA ASN A 161 14.41 4.18 -14.23
C ASN A 161 14.61 5.43 -13.35
N PRO A 162 15.62 6.28 -13.63
CA PRO A 162 15.96 7.43 -12.79
C PRO A 162 14.87 8.51 -12.78
N ASN A 163 13.97 8.55 -13.77
CA ASN A 163 12.87 9.52 -13.81
C ASN A 163 11.69 9.13 -12.90
N LEU A 164 11.64 7.88 -12.42
CA LEU A 164 10.49 7.33 -11.70
C LEU A 164 10.84 6.85 -10.29
N ASP A 165 12.07 6.40 -10.06
CA ASP A 165 12.46 5.70 -8.86
C ASP A 165 13.74 6.25 -8.22
N PRO A 166 13.71 6.56 -6.90
CA PRO A 166 14.91 6.97 -6.16
C PRO A 166 16.10 6.04 -6.23
N CYS A 167 15.90 4.72 -6.31
CA CYS A 167 17.02 3.80 -6.50
C CYS A 167 17.74 4.07 -7.84
N GLY A 168 16.99 4.46 -8.87
CA GLY A 168 17.49 4.69 -10.23
C GLY A 168 18.38 5.92 -10.33
N TYR A 169 17.89 7.07 -9.86
CA TYR A 169 18.73 8.28 -9.89
C TYR A 169 19.88 8.22 -8.88
N ARG A 170 19.71 7.50 -7.75
CA ARG A 170 20.81 7.27 -6.80
C ARG A 170 21.87 6.32 -7.34
N ALA A 171 21.51 5.35 -8.19
CA ALA A 171 22.50 4.53 -8.88
C ALA A 171 23.44 5.40 -9.72
N LEU A 172 22.90 6.37 -10.47
CA LEU A 172 23.72 7.31 -11.24
C LEU A 172 24.62 8.17 -10.34
N MET A 173 24.09 8.66 -9.20
CA MET A 173 24.89 9.41 -8.22
C MET A 173 26.05 8.58 -7.65
N VAL A 174 25.85 7.28 -7.41
CA VAL A 174 26.90 6.38 -6.90
C VAL A 174 27.96 6.08 -7.96
N ILE A 175 27.57 5.90 -9.22
CA ILE A 175 28.49 5.59 -10.34
C ILE A 175 29.33 6.80 -10.75
N GLN A 176 28.82 8.03 -10.57
CA GLN A 176 29.53 9.25 -10.96
C GLN A 176 30.73 9.59 -10.04
N LEU A 177 30.79 9.00 -8.84
CA LEU A 177 31.86 9.22 -7.86
C LEU A 177 33.11 8.40 -8.18
#